data_AF-A0A6C8XQ14-F1
#
_entry.id   AF-A0A6C8XQ14-F1
#
_cell.length_a   1.000
_cell.length_b   1.000
_cell.length_c   1.000
_cell.angle_alpha   90.00
_cell.angle_beta   90.00
_cell.angle_gamma   90.00
#
_symmetry.space_group_name_H-M   'P 1'
#
loop_
_entity.id
_entity.type
_entity.pdbx_description
1 polymer ?
#
loop_
_entity_poly.entity_id
_entity_poly.type
_entity_poly.pdbx_seq_one_letter_code
_entity_poly.pdbx_strand_id
1 'polypeptide(L)'
;MSLHREAALCSTSWGAFRIMGFNFALCGFHSVEDFVAAQSRGNHEQLEAFCQFMATNNLNFYLQNKDWASFAKRYNGPGYAQNRYDLKITDAYQRCLQTQLTS
;
A
#
# COMPACT_ATOMS: atom_id res chain seq x y z
N MET A 1 15.49 -23.94 18.67
CA MET A 1 15.53 -22.53 18.22
C MET A 1 14.15 -22.19 17.65
N SER A 2 13.22 -21.74 18.49
CA SER A 2 11.88 -21.35 18.04
C SER A 2 11.95 -19.88 17.64
N LEU A 3 11.85 -19.59 16.34
CA LEU A 3 11.72 -18.23 15.83
C LEU A 3 10.32 -17.71 16.25
N HIS A 4 10.23 -16.52 16.83
CA HIS A 4 8.95 -15.89 17.14
C HIS A 4 8.18 -15.65 15.83
N ARG A 5 7.26 -16.55 15.49
CA ARG A 5 6.55 -16.56 14.19
C ARG A 5 5.85 -15.25 13.92
N GLU A 6 5.04 -14.77 14.87
CA GLU A 6 4.32 -13.51 14.76
C GLU A 6 5.29 -12.35 14.48
N ALA A 7 6.41 -12.27 15.21
CA ALA A 7 7.42 -11.24 14.98
C ALA A 7 8.00 -11.29 13.56
N ALA A 8 8.30 -12.49 13.05
CA ALA A 8 8.79 -12.68 11.68
C ALA A 8 7.75 -12.28 10.62
N LEU A 9 6.47 -12.59 10.85
CA LEU A 9 5.38 -12.17 9.95
C LEU A 9 5.19 -10.64 9.99
N CYS A 10 5.23 -10.05 11.18
CA CYS A 10 5.11 -8.61 11.39
C CYS A 10 6.28 -7.81 10.77
N SER A 11 7.49 -8.36 10.81
CA SER A 11 8.70 -7.73 10.25
C SER A 11 8.87 -7.93 8.74
N THR A 12 7.91 -8.55 8.07
CA THR A 12 7.94 -8.81 6.62
C THR A 12 6.92 -7.94 5.90
N SER A 13 7.25 -7.44 4.71
CA SER A 13 6.29 -6.78 3.82
C SER A 13 5.66 -7.79 2.86
N TRP A 14 4.36 -7.70 2.63
CA TRP A 14 3.58 -8.72 1.92
C TRP A 14 2.85 -8.17 0.68
N GLY A 15 2.76 -9.02 -0.36
CA GLY A 15 2.03 -8.72 -1.59
C GLY A 15 2.64 -7.62 -2.47
N ALA A 16 1.92 -7.27 -3.55
CA ALA A 16 2.34 -6.28 -4.53
C ALA A 16 2.50 -4.87 -3.93
N PHE A 17 1.65 -4.52 -2.96
CA PHE A 17 1.65 -3.20 -2.32
C PHE A 17 2.67 -3.06 -1.18
N ARG A 18 3.38 -4.15 -0.83
CA ARG A 18 4.48 -4.16 0.15
C ARG A 18 4.11 -3.61 1.53
N ILE A 19 2.88 -3.89 2.00
CA ILE A 19 2.44 -3.51 3.34
C ILE A 19 3.16 -4.38 4.38
N MET A 20 3.74 -3.75 5.39
CA MET A 20 4.39 -4.44 6.51
C MET A 20 3.38 -5.20 7.38
N GLY A 21 3.71 -6.42 7.80
CA GLY A 21 2.82 -7.29 8.56
C GLY A 21 2.32 -6.67 9.87
N PHE A 22 3.12 -5.83 10.54
CA PHE A 22 2.66 -5.12 11.75
C PHE A 22 1.47 -4.16 11.51
N ASN A 23 1.13 -3.85 10.26
CA ASN A 23 -0.04 -3.05 9.88
C ASN A 23 -1.31 -3.90 9.64
N PHE A 24 -1.31 -5.19 10.00
CA PHE A 24 -2.45 -6.09 9.73
C PHE A 24 -3.79 -5.52 10.22
N ALA A 25 -3.81 -4.89 11.40
CA ALA A 25 -5.01 -4.29 11.97
C ALA A 25 -5.52 -3.09 11.16
N LEU A 26 -4.61 -2.27 10.61
CA LEU A 26 -4.96 -1.16 9.72
C LEU A 26 -5.51 -1.64 8.37
N CYS A 27 -5.22 -2.89 8.02
CA CYS A 27 -5.77 -3.56 6.84
C CYS A 27 -7.07 -4.30 7.14
N GLY A 28 -7.61 -4.22 8.37
CA GLY A 28 -8.88 -4.84 8.77
C GLY A 28 -8.79 -6.29 9.27
N PHE A 29 -7.59 -6.80 9.55
CA PHE A 29 -7.39 -8.17 10.03
C PHE A 29 -7.27 -8.24 11.55
N HIS A 30 -7.70 -9.37 12.13
CA HIS A 30 -7.60 -9.63 13.57
C HIS A 30 -6.22 -10.15 13.99
N SER A 31 -5.48 -10.76 13.07
CA SER A 31 -4.13 -11.30 13.31
C SER A 31 -3.22 -11.08 12.10
N VAL A 32 -1.90 -11.14 12.31
CA VAL A 32 -0.93 -11.08 11.22
C VAL A 32 -0.98 -12.34 10.35
N GLU A 33 -1.32 -13.49 10.93
CA GLU A 33 -1.53 -14.75 10.20
C GLU A 33 -2.67 -14.63 9.18
N ASP A 34 -3.81 -14.04 9.56
CA ASP A 34 -4.95 -13.85 8.66
C ASP A 34 -4.59 -12.90 7.51
N PHE A 35 -3.86 -11.83 7.83
CA PHE A 35 -3.34 -10.90 6.83
C PHE A 35 -2.40 -11.62 5.85
N VAL A 36 -1.43 -12.39 6.35
CA VAL A 36 -0.48 -13.14 5.53
C VAL A 36 -1.18 -14.15 4.64
N ALA A 37 -2.17 -14.86 5.18
CA ALA A 37 -2.97 -15.80 4.41
C ALA A 37 -3.72 -15.08 3.27
N ALA A 38 -4.32 -13.92 3.54
CA ALA A 38 -4.97 -13.09 2.52
C ALA A 38 -3.99 -12.62 1.44
N GLN A 39 -2.83 -12.08 1.83
CA GLN A 39 -1.80 -11.63 0.90
C GLN A 39 -1.25 -12.76 0.01
N SER A 40 -1.38 -14.01 0.45
CA SER A 40 -0.93 -15.21 -0.28
C SER A 40 -1.98 -15.78 -1.23
N ARG A 41 -3.25 -15.35 -1.17
CA ARG A 41 -4.33 -15.87 -2.02
C ARG A 41 -4.30 -15.32 -3.44
N GLY A 42 -4.05 -14.02 -3.60
CA GLY A 42 -4.01 -13.41 -4.92
C GLY A 42 -4.07 -11.89 -4.93
N ASN A 43 -4.12 -11.34 -6.14
CA ASN A 43 -4.10 -9.89 -6.36
C ASN A 43 -5.35 -9.18 -5.83
N HIS A 44 -6.50 -9.87 -5.78
CA HIS A 44 -7.75 -9.30 -5.30
C HIS A 44 -7.66 -8.97 -3.80
N GLU A 45 -7.26 -9.94 -2.98
CA GLU A 45 -7.09 -9.78 -1.54
C GLU A 45 -5.98 -8.79 -1.20
N GLN A 46 -4.89 -8.80 -1.99
CA GLN A 46 -3.83 -7.80 -1.85
C GLN A 46 -4.34 -6.38 -2.10
N LEU A 47 -5.20 -6.20 -3.10
CA LEU A 47 -5.81 -4.91 -3.41
C LEU A 47 -6.82 -4.49 -2.33
N GLU A 48 -7.64 -5.42 -1.83
CA GLU A 48 -8.61 -5.17 -0.76
C GLU A 48 -7.90 -4.70 0.52
N ALA A 49 -6.86 -5.42 0.97
CA ALA A 49 -6.05 -5.03 2.12
C ALA A 49 -5.40 -3.64 1.92
N PHE A 50 -4.93 -3.35 0.72
CA PHE A 50 -4.38 -2.03 0.38
C PHE A 50 -5.45 -0.93 0.44
N CYS A 51 -6.64 -1.15 -0.12
CA CYS A 51 -7.75 -0.19 -0.05
C CYS A 51 -8.15 0.08 1.41
N GLN A 52 -8.22 -0.94 2.25
CA GLN A 52 -8.54 -0.79 3.67
C GLN A 52 -7.44 -0.03 4.42
N PHE A 53 -6.17 -0.33 4.15
CA PHE A 53 -5.02 0.41 4.69
C PHE A 53 -5.08 1.89 4.32
N MET A 54 -5.40 2.18 3.06
CA MET A 54 -5.53 3.54 2.53
C MET A 54 -6.66 4.32 3.20
N ALA A 55 -7.83 3.69 3.36
CA ALA A 55 -8.98 4.30 4.02
C ALA A 55 -8.69 4.58 5.50
N THR A 56 -8.14 3.60 6.22
CA THR A 56 -7.84 3.72 7.66
C THR A 56 -6.82 4.83 7.95
N ASN A 57 -5.85 5.03 7.05
CA ASN A 57 -4.84 6.08 7.19
C ASN A 57 -5.22 7.41 6.50
N ASN A 58 -6.45 7.54 5.98
CA ASN A 58 -6.91 8.70 5.21
C ASN A 58 -5.99 9.08 4.04
N LEU A 59 -5.34 8.09 3.42
CA LEU A 59 -4.41 8.31 2.31
C LEU A 59 -5.14 8.55 0.98
N ASN A 60 -6.35 8.01 0.86
CA ASN A 60 -7.25 8.25 -0.27
C ASN A 60 -7.54 9.74 -0.48
N PHE A 61 -7.59 10.54 0.59
CA PHE A 61 -7.79 11.98 0.52
C PHE A 61 -6.75 12.66 -0.37
N TYR A 62 -5.47 12.34 -0.20
CA TYR A 62 -4.39 12.95 -0.98
C TYR A 62 -4.46 12.55 -2.46
N LEU A 63 -4.80 11.29 -2.75
CA LEU A 63 -4.98 10.84 -4.13
C LEU A 63 -6.17 11.55 -4.82
N GLN A 64 -7.30 11.69 -4.13
CA GLN A 64 -8.48 12.37 -4.66
C GLN A 64 -8.21 13.86 -4.95
N ASN A 65 -7.42 14.50 -4.09
CA ASN A 65 -7.01 15.90 -4.25
C ASN A 65 -5.77 16.07 -5.16
N LYS A 66 -5.26 14.98 -5.76
CA LYS A 66 -4.07 14.98 -6.62
C LYS A 66 -2.81 15.53 -5.92
N ASP A 67 -2.76 15.43 -4.59
CA ASP A 67 -1.60 15.80 -3.79
C ASP A 67 -0.60 14.63 -3.73
N TRP A 68 0.11 14.45 -4.84
CA TRP A 68 1.03 13.33 -5.05
C TRP A 68 2.20 13.34 -4.09
N ALA A 69 2.71 14.52 -3.74
CA ALA A 69 3.83 14.68 -2.83
C ALA A 69 3.43 14.29 -1.39
N SER A 70 2.29 14.77 -0.89
CA SER A 70 1.81 14.39 0.43
C SER A 70 1.45 12.91 0.52
N PHE A 71 0.87 12.34 -0.54
CA PHE A 71 0.61 10.91 -0.61
C PHE A 71 1.92 10.12 -0.59
N ALA A 72 2.86 10.44 -1.49
CA ALA A 72 4.11 9.73 -1.63
C ALA A 72 4.95 9.78 -0.34
N LYS A 73 5.00 10.93 0.34
CA LYS A 73 5.67 11.09 1.64
C LYS A 73 5.08 10.20 2.73
N ARG A 74 3.76 10.07 2.78
CA ARG A 74 3.07 9.27 3.81
C ARG A 74 3.18 7.77 3.54
N TYR A 75 3.07 7.37 2.28
CA TYR A 75 3.13 5.96 1.92
C TYR A 75 4.56 5.40 1.87
N ASN A 76 5.49 6.15 1.28
CA ASN A 76 6.88 5.71 1.03
C ASN A 76 7.88 6.26 2.06
N GLY A 77 7.44 7.12 2.98
CA GLY A 77 8.27 7.76 3.99
C GLY A 77 8.94 9.07 3.54
N PRO A 78 9.71 9.72 4.43
CA PRO A 78 10.35 11.02 4.16
C PRO A 78 11.35 10.97 2.99
N GLY A 79 11.87 9.77 2.67
CA GLY A 79 12.75 9.50 1.54
C GLY A 79 12.05 9.38 0.17
N TYR A 80 10.78 9.79 0.05
CA TYR A 80 10.00 9.56 -1.16
C TYR A 80 10.55 10.30 -2.40
N ALA A 81 11.08 11.51 -2.18
CA ALA A 81 11.51 12.40 -3.26
C ALA A 81 12.80 11.91 -3.93
N GLN A 82 13.72 11.29 -3.17
CA GLN A 82 14.95 10.68 -3.71
C GLN A 82 14.61 9.58 -4.72
N ASN A 83 13.52 8.85 -4.47
CA ASN A 83 13.03 7.79 -5.35
C ASN A 83 11.99 8.28 -6.37
N ARG A 84 11.69 9.58 -6.37
CA ARG A 84 10.76 10.28 -7.28
C ARG A 84 9.36 9.67 -7.30
N TYR A 85 8.87 9.21 -6.15
CA TYR A 85 7.56 8.52 -6.08
C TYR A 85 6.40 9.43 -6.48
N ASP A 86 6.41 10.67 -6.02
CA ASP A 86 5.47 11.73 -6.41
C ASP A 86 5.41 11.94 -7.92
N LEU A 87 6.58 12.04 -8.57
CA LEU A 87 6.65 12.21 -10.02
C LEU A 87 6.16 10.96 -10.76
N LYS A 88 6.54 9.75 -10.31
CA LYS A 88 6.07 8.50 -10.90
C LYS A 88 4.55 8.35 -10.85
N ILE A 89 3.94 8.74 -9.73
CA ILE A 89 2.47 8.73 -9.57
C ILE A 89 1.84 9.77 -10.50
N THR A 90 2.41 10.98 -10.55
CA THR A 90 1.96 12.05 -11.46
C THR A 90 1.96 11.55 -12.91
N ASP A 91 3.07 10.99 -13.37
CA ASP A 91 3.23 10.50 -14.74
C ASP A 91 2.27 9.35 -15.05
N ALA A 92 2.07 8.43 -14.10
CA ALA A 92 1.11 7.33 -14.24
C ALA A 92 -0.33 7.85 -14.38
N TYR A 93 -0.71 8.82 -13.56
CA TYR A 93 -2.04 9.43 -13.64
C TYR A 93 -2.28 10.10 -15.01
N GLN A 94 -1.30 10.85 -15.52
CA GLN A 94 -1.40 11.48 -16.84
C GLN A 94 -1.53 10.45 -17.97
N ARG A 95 -0.77 9.34 -17.91
CA ARG A 95 -0.92 8.25 -18.89
C ARG A 95 -2.33 7.64 -18.84
N CYS A 96 -2.88 7.39 -17.66
CA CYS A 96 -4.23 6.86 -17.53
C CYS A 96 -5.29 7.81 -18.12
N LEU A 97 -5.16 9.12 -17.90
CA LEU A 97 -6.05 10.11 -18.52
C LEU A 97 -5.96 10.10 -20.05
N GLN A 98 -4.75 10.00 -20.61
CA GLN A 98 -4.55 9.93 -22.05
C GLN A 98 -5.18 8.65 -22.64
N THR A 99 -4.97 7.50 -22.00
CA THR A 99 -5.57 6.23 -22.44
C THR A 99 -7.10 6.32 -22.47
N GLN A 100 -7.72 6.92 -21.44
CA GLN A 100 -9.17 7.13 -21.38
C GLN A 100 -9.71 8.05 -22.48
N LEU A 101 -8.92 9.01 -22.96
CA LEU A 101 -9.32 9.92 -24.04
C LEU A 101 -9.18 9.28 -25.44
N THR A 102 -8.38 8.24 -25.55
CA THR A 102 -8.08 7.54 -26.81
C THR A 102 -8.81 6.20 -26.98
N SER A 103 -9.59 5.79 -25.97
CA SER A 103 -10.42 4.58 -25.95
C SER A 103 -11.88 4.93 -26.15
#